data_AF-A0A7J6IPZ5-F1
#
_entry.id   AF-A0A7J6IPZ5-F1
#
_cell.length_a   1.000
_cell.length_b   1.000
_cell.length_c   1.000
_cell.angle_alpha   90.00
_cell.angle_beta   90.00
_cell.angle_gamma   90.00
#
_symmetry.space_group_name_H-M   'P 1'
#
loop_
_entity.id
_entity.type
_entity.pdbx_description
1 polymer ?
#
loop_
_entity_poly.entity_id
_entity_poly.type
_entity_poly.pdbx_seq_one_letter_code
_entity_poly.pdbx_strand_id
1 'polypeptide(L)'
;MLRVRLVARDREGESFVIAFYPDNDATEVLDTSKLKIGHTIALLYPHQHDFLDGTQGVRVEDVITCRVFPVKLAGLFRINSDLCAYTGPLGTLKKCHSCGKEDPSVVKCGRCGLYYYCNKDCQTLEWNQKGHKEACRALKDPNLRALFKITVGEGEHRFQFPR
;
A
#
# COMPACT_ATOMS: atom_id res chain seq x y z
N MET A 1 -7.42 15.74 25.17
CA MET A 1 -6.73 14.98 24.10
C MET A 1 -7.73 14.71 22.99
N LEU A 2 -7.40 15.01 21.73
CA LEU A 2 -8.31 14.77 20.59
C LEU A 2 -8.36 13.26 20.30
N ARG A 3 -9.51 12.63 20.52
CA ARG A 3 -9.75 11.23 20.14
C ARG A 3 -10.26 11.21 18.71
N VAL A 4 -9.43 10.68 17.80
CA VAL A 4 -9.79 10.57 16.38
C VAL A 4 -10.63 9.32 16.19
N ARG A 5 -11.75 9.45 15.48
CA ARG A 5 -12.61 8.33 15.09
C ARG A 5 -12.77 8.34 13.58
N LEU A 6 -12.48 7.21 12.95
CA LEU A 6 -12.61 6.99 11.53
C LEU A 6 -13.68 5.92 11.26
N VAL A 7 -14.31 6.02 10.10
CA VAL A 7 -15.07 4.93 9.49
C VAL A 7 -14.26 4.47 8.28
N ALA A 8 -13.78 3.24 8.32
CA ALA A 8 -13.06 2.61 7.22
C ALA A 8 -13.95 1.56 6.55
N ARG A 9 -13.57 1.15 5.34
CA ARG A 9 -14.15 -0.01 4.66
C ARG A 9 -13.09 -1.06 4.45
N ASP A 10 -13.41 -2.31 4.73
CA ASP A 10 -12.53 -3.44 4.45
C ASP A 10 -12.58 -3.84 2.96
N ARG A 11 -12.02 -5.00 2.63
CA ARG A 11 -11.99 -5.50 1.25
C ARG A 11 -13.36 -5.94 0.73
N GLU A 12 -14.26 -6.38 1.61
CA GLU A 12 -15.63 -6.80 1.26
C GLU A 12 -16.55 -5.57 1.11
N GLY A 13 -16.05 -4.39 1.49
CA GLY A 13 -16.79 -3.14 1.47
C GLY A 13 -17.54 -2.87 2.78
N GLU A 14 -17.40 -3.76 3.76
CA GLU A 14 -18.02 -3.64 5.07
C GLU A 14 -17.38 -2.49 5.85
N SER A 15 -18.23 -1.67 6.45
CA SER A 15 -17.79 -0.49 7.18
C SER A 15 -17.53 -0.85 8.64
N PHE A 16 -16.39 -0.40 9.18
CA PHE A 16 -16.05 -0.59 10.58
C PHE A 16 -15.42 0.66 11.18
N VAL A 17 -15.55 0.80 12.50
CA VAL A 17 -15.01 1.93 13.25
C VAL A 17 -13.53 1.68 13.58
N ILE A 18 -12.71 2.71 13.44
CA ILE A 18 -11.36 2.76 14.01
C ILE A 18 -11.30 3.95 14.95
N ALA A 19 -11.04 3.74 16.23
CA ALA A 19 -11.00 4.81 17.22
C ALA A 19 -9.65 4.84 17.93
N PHE A 20 -9.00 6.01 17.90
CA PHE A 20 -7.67 6.21 18.48
C PHE A 20 -7.77 6.73 19.92
N TYR A 21 -7.18 5.95 20.82
CA TYR A 21 -7.06 6.20 22.26
C TYR A 21 -5.60 6.09 22.70
N PRO A 22 -4.66 6.86 22.10
CA PRO A 22 -3.29 6.87 22.57
C PRO A 22 -3.20 7.37 24.01
N ASP A 23 -2.30 6.76 24.78
CA ASP A 23 -1.97 7.25 26.11
C ASP A 23 -1.37 8.65 26.06
N ASN A 24 -1.58 9.44 27.11
CA ASN A 24 -1.06 10.81 27.18
C ASN A 24 0.48 10.86 27.12
N ASP A 25 1.14 9.77 27.51
CA ASP A 25 2.59 9.61 27.51
C ASP A 25 3.13 8.92 26.24
N ALA A 26 2.28 8.73 25.22
CA ALA A 26 2.69 8.14 23.96
C ALA A 26 3.81 8.96 23.30
N THR A 27 4.92 8.29 23.00
CA THR A 27 6.12 8.89 22.38
C THR A 27 5.90 9.28 20.92
N GLU A 28 4.96 8.61 20.24
CA GLU A 28 4.59 8.84 18.86
C GLU A 28 3.18 9.42 18.77
N VAL A 29 3.00 10.40 17.89
CA VAL A 29 1.71 11.06 17.69
C VAL A 29 1.15 10.68 16.32
N LEU A 30 -0.13 10.33 16.29
CA LEU A 30 -0.85 10.09 15.04
C LEU A 30 -0.88 11.37 14.19
N ASP A 31 -0.19 11.32 13.05
CA ASP A 31 -0.26 12.37 12.03
C ASP A 31 -1.63 12.36 11.34
N THR A 32 -2.58 13.08 11.92
CA THR A 32 -3.97 13.17 11.43
C THR A 32 -4.06 13.76 10.02
N SER A 33 -3.05 14.50 9.57
CA SER A 33 -3.00 15.04 8.21
C SER A 33 -2.91 13.93 7.15
N LYS A 34 -2.47 12.72 7.52
CA LYS A 34 -2.44 11.54 6.65
C LYS A 34 -3.77 10.80 6.59
N LEU A 35 -4.71 11.05 7.51
CA LEU A 35 -6.00 10.37 7.56
C LEU A 35 -6.98 11.01 6.59
N LYS A 36 -6.88 10.63 5.31
CA LYS A 36 -7.70 11.19 4.23
C LYS A 36 -8.56 10.12 3.57
N ILE A 37 -9.75 10.52 3.10
CA ILE A 37 -10.56 9.68 2.22
C ILE A 37 -9.72 9.27 1.01
N GLY A 38 -9.75 7.98 0.69
CA GLY A 38 -8.96 7.38 -0.39
C GLY A 38 -7.57 6.88 0.02
N HIS A 39 -7.16 7.04 1.28
CA HIS A 39 -6.01 6.35 1.84
C HIS A 39 -6.41 5.00 2.44
N THR A 40 -5.44 4.11 2.59
CA THR A 40 -5.61 2.82 3.26
C THR A 40 -4.86 2.86 4.59
N ILE A 41 -5.45 2.29 5.63
CA ILE A 41 -4.79 2.10 6.92
C ILE A 41 -4.62 0.62 7.19
N ALA A 42 -3.40 0.20 7.53
CA ALA A 42 -3.12 -1.10 8.10
C ALA A 42 -3.07 -0.97 9.62
N LEU A 43 -3.82 -1.84 10.29
CA LEU A 43 -3.82 -2.01 11.73
C LEU A 43 -3.10 -3.32 12.03
N LEU A 44 -1.99 -3.26 12.75
CA LEU A 44 -1.22 -4.43 13.14
C LEU A 44 -1.75 -4.94 14.48
N TYR A 45 -1.97 -6.26 14.58
CA TYR A 45 -2.51 -6.92 15.76
C TYR A 45 -3.85 -6.32 16.26
N PRO A 46 -4.85 -6.13 15.37
CA PRO A 46 -6.11 -5.50 15.76
C PRO A 46 -6.92 -6.43 16.67
N HIS A 47 -7.52 -5.85 17.71
CA HIS A 47 -8.53 -6.50 18.52
C HIS A 47 -9.88 -5.81 18.33
N GLN A 48 -10.95 -6.62 18.20
CA GLN A 48 -12.30 -6.09 18.17
C GLN A 48 -12.64 -5.44 19.52
N HIS A 49 -13.35 -4.31 19.46
CA HIS A 49 -13.78 -3.54 20.61
C HIS A 49 -15.24 -3.13 20.45
N ASP A 50 -16.01 -3.35 21.51
CA ASP A 50 -17.38 -2.87 21.65
C ASP A 50 -17.37 -1.50 22.33
N PHE A 51 -17.88 -0.48 21.65
CA PHE A 51 -17.93 0.88 22.17
C PHE A 51 -19.24 1.14 22.92
N LEU A 52 -19.22 2.11 23.85
CA LEU A 52 -20.40 2.47 24.66
C LEU A 52 -21.60 2.99 23.86
N ASP A 53 -21.36 3.48 22.63
CA ASP A 53 -22.42 3.91 21.70
C ASP A 53 -23.07 2.74 20.94
N GLY A 54 -22.70 1.49 21.28
CA GLY A 54 -23.19 0.27 20.64
C GLY A 54 -22.49 -0.07 19.33
N THR A 55 -21.52 0.74 18.87
CA THR A 55 -20.75 0.41 17.67
C THR A 55 -19.68 -0.62 17.97
N GLN A 56 -19.36 -1.46 16.98
CA GLN A 56 -18.22 -2.39 17.02
C GLN A 56 -17.13 -1.90 16.08
N GLY A 57 -15.87 -2.11 16.45
CA GLY A 57 -14.73 -1.72 15.62
C GLY A 57 -13.39 -2.08 16.24
N VAL A 58 -12.37 -1.31 15.92
CA VAL A 58 -11.02 -1.47 16.45
C VAL A 58 -10.66 -0.24 17.30
N ARG A 59 -10.22 -0.50 18.53
CA ARG A 59 -9.62 0.52 19.40
C ARG A 59 -8.11 0.47 19.26
N VAL A 60 -7.50 1.58 18.86
CA VAL A 60 -6.06 1.72 18.69
C VAL A 60 -5.50 2.49 19.88
N GLU A 61 -4.71 1.82 20.71
CA GLU A 61 -4.03 2.44 21.85
C GLU A 61 -2.58 2.80 21.50
N ASP A 62 -1.88 1.94 20.79
CA ASP A 62 -0.53 2.25 20.29
C ASP A 62 -0.55 2.63 18.81
N VAL A 63 -0.30 3.90 18.49
CA VAL A 63 -0.27 4.42 17.11
C VAL A 63 0.87 3.84 16.27
N ILE A 64 1.91 3.28 16.90
CA ILE A 64 3.02 2.60 16.22
C ILE A 64 2.54 1.32 15.52
N THR A 65 1.42 0.74 15.96
CA THR A 65 0.79 -0.41 15.30
C THR A 65 0.04 -0.04 14.01
N CYS A 66 -0.05 1.24 13.67
CA CYS A 66 -0.78 1.71 12.49
C CYS A 66 0.15 2.16 11.37
N ARG A 67 -0.22 1.88 10.11
CA ARG A 67 0.46 2.42 8.93
C ARG A 67 -0.56 2.95 7.94
N VAL A 68 -0.37 4.20 7.50
CA VAL A 68 -1.26 4.85 6.52
C VAL A 68 -0.57 4.89 5.17
N PHE A 69 -1.21 4.31 4.16
CA PHE A 69 -0.74 4.29 2.78
C PHE A 69 -1.54 5.29 1.93
N PRO A 70 -0.88 6.18 1.18
CA PRO A 70 -1.54 7.23 0.40
C PRO A 70 -2.11 6.71 -0.93
N VAL A 71 -2.88 5.63 -0.86
CA VAL A 71 -3.51 4.93 -1.98
C VAL A 71 -4.71 4.14 -1.48
N LYS A 72 -5.72 3.92 -2.33
CA LYS A 72 -6.89 3.09 -2.01
C LYS A 72 -6.50 1.61 -1.87
N LEU A 73 -7.30 0.83 -1.15
CA LEU A 73 -7.06 -0.59 -0.93
C LEU A 73 -6.97 -1.36 -2.27
N ALA A 74 -7.91 -1.11 -3.18
CA ALA A 74 -7.86 -1.66 -4.54
C ALA A 74 -6.59 -1.27 -5.32
N GLY A 75 -6.04 -0.07 -5.06
CA GLY A 75 -4.79 0.37 -5.63
C GLY A 75 -3.58 -0.43 -5.11
N LEU A 76 -3.57 -0.80 -3.83
CA LEU A 76 -2.54 -1.70 -3.27
C LEU A 76 -2.56 -3.07 -3.95
N PHE A 77 -3.76 -3.64 -4.16
CA PHE A 77 -3.90 -4.92 -4.86
C PHE A 77 -3.44 -4.83 -6.31
N ARG A 78 -3.77 -3.74 -7.02
CA ARG A 78 -3.28 -3.50 -8.38
C ARG A 78 -1.76 -3.42 -8.43
N ILE A 79 -1.15 -2.62 -7.54
CA ILE A 79 0.32 -2.51 -7.45
C ILE A 79 0.94 -3.88 -7.18
N ASN A 80 0.39 -4.66 -6.26
CA ASN A 80 0.86 -6.01 -6.00
C ASN A 80 0.81 -6.89 -7.25
N SER A 81 -0.34 -6.90 -7.93
CA SER A 81 -0.55 -7.69 -9.14
C SER A 81 0.42 -7.29 -10.26
N ASP A 82 0.66 -5.99 -10.46
CA ASP A 82 1.60 -5.49 -11.47
C ASP A 82 3.03 -5.95 -11.15
N LEU A 83 3.49 -5.74 -9.92
CA LEU A 83 4.83 -6.15 -9.51
C LEU A 83 4.99 -7.68 -9.56
N CYS A 84 3.91 -8.40 -9.30
CA CYS A 84 3.85 -9.83 -9.53
C CYS A 84 4.04 -10.17 -11.01
N ALA A 85 3.22 -9.62 -11.89
CA ALA A 85 3.22 -9.98 -13.30
C ALA A 85 4.48 -9.52 -14.05
N TYR A 86 5.00 -8.33 -13.76
CA TYR A 86 5.98 -7.66 -14.60
C TYR A 86 7.38 -7.56 -14.00
N THR A 87 7.49 -7.41 -12.68
CA THR A 87 8.80 -7.36 -12.02
C THR A 87 9.28 -8.75 -11.66
N GLY A 88 8.42 -9.66 -11.22
CA GLY A 88 8.86 -11.03 -10.89
C GLY A 88 9.91 -11.11 -9.75
N PRO A 89 10.40 -12.31 -9.44
CA PRO A 89 11.45 -12.53 -8.43
C PRO A 89 12.79 -11.86 -8.80
N LEU A 90 13.66 -11.66 -7.81
CA LEU A 90 15.03 -11.23 -8.08
C LEU A 90 15.74 -12.21 -9.03
N GLY A 91 16.52 -11.68 -9.98
CA GLY A 91 17.24 -12.49 -10.96
C GLY A 91 16.44 -12.93 -12.20
N THR A 92 15.11 -12.74 -12.22
CA THR A 92 14.33 -13.01 -13.45
C THR A 92 14.36 -11.85 -14.42
N LEU A 93 14.17 -12.17 -15.70
CA LEU A 93 13.92 -11.17 -16.73
C LEU A 93 12.68 -10.35 -16.39
N LYS A 94 12.77 -9.03 -16.60
CA LYS A 94 11.71 -8.09 -16.27
C LYS A 94 10.88 -7.79 -17.51
N LYS A 95 9.57 -7.64 -17.33
CA LYS A 95 8.66 -7.21 -18.38
C LYS A 95 8.48 -5.71 -18.34
N CYS A 96 8.38 -5.12 -19.52
CA CYS A 96 7.88 -3.76 -19.65
C CYS A 96 6.45 -3.69 -19.10
N HIS A 97 6.22 -2.84 -18.10
CA HIS A 97 4.89 -2.68 -17.50
C HIS A 97 3.87 -2.11 -18.50
N SER A 98 4.35 -1.44 -19.56
CA SER A 98 3.49 -0.85 -20.59
C SER A 98 3.07 -1.84 -21.68
N CYS A 99 4.03 -2.53 -22.30
CA CYS A 99 3.77 -3.37 -23.48
C CYS A 99 3.91 -4.87 -23.21
N GLY A 100 4.32 -5.28 -22.00
CA GLY A 100 4.46 -6.67 -21.58
C GLY A 100 5.68 -7.41 -22.14
N LYS A 101 6.46 -6.80 -23.04
CA LYS A 101 7.67 -7.42 -23.61
C LYS A 101 8.71 -7.70 -22.51
N GLU A 102 9.24 -8.91 -22.52
CA GLU A 102 10.44 -9.28 -21.78
C GLU A 102 11.67 -8.81 -22.54
N ASP A 103 12.53 -8.03 -21.89
CA ASP A 103 13.73 -7.49 -22.52
C ASP A 103 14.81 -7.24 -21.44
N PRO A 104 16.04 -7.76 -21.60
CA PRO A 104 17.11 -7.54 -20.62
C PRO A 104 17.53 -6.07 -20.52
N SER A 105 17.20 -5.26 -21.52
CA SER A 105 17.54 -3.82 -21.58
C SER A 105 16.46 -2.91 -20.99
N VAL A 106 15.39 -3.44 -20.38
CA VAL A 106 14.37 -2.58 -19.77
C VAL A 106 14.96 -1.67 -18.68
N VAL A 107 14.55 -0.41 -18.72
CA VAL A 107 14.98 0.63 -17.80
C VAL A 107 13.96 0.75 -16.67
N LYS A 108 14.45 0.73 -15.43
CA LYS A 108 13.61 0.94 -14.24
C LYS A 108 13.23 2.41 -14.06
N CYS A 109 12.05 2.66 -13.49
CA CYS A 109 11.68 4.00 -13.04
C CYS A 109 12.65 4.47 -11.96
N GLY A 110 13.32 5.61 -12.18
CA GLY A 110 14.28 6.17 -11.21
C GLY A 110 13.66 6.61 -9.87
N ARG A 111 12.34 6.83 -9.81
CA ARG A 111 11.65 7.29 -8.59
C ARG A 111 11.20 6.15 -7.68
N CYS A 112 10.37 5.24 -8.18
CA CYS A 112 9.89 4.11 -7.36
C CYS A 112 10.87 2.93 -7.35
N GLY A 113 11.64 2.75 -8.43
CA GLY A 113 12.59 1.65 -8.59
C GLY A 113 11.96 0.27 -8.84
N LEU A 114 10.63 0.20 -9.02
CA LEU A 114 9.89 -1.07 -9.09
C LEU A 114 9.13 -1.30 -10.41
N TYR A 115 8.95 -0.27 -11.24
CA TYR A 115 8.36 -0.39 -12.57
C TYR A 115 9.45 -0.35 -13.64
N TYR A 116 9.27 -1.08 -14.74
CA TYR A 116 10.27 -1.26 -15.80
C TYR A 116 9.69 -1.00 -17.19
N TYR A 117 10.50 -0.46 -18.11
CA TYR A 117 10.07 -0.02 -19.44
C TYR A 117 11.11 -0.31 -20.51
N CYS A 118 10.67 -0.66 -21.72
CA CYS A 118 11.57 -0.72 -22.88
C CYS A 118 12.18 0.65 -23.21
N ASN A 119 11.39 1.72 -23.08
CA ASN A 119 11.76 3.08 -23.48
C ASN A 119 10.85 4.14 -22.84
N LYS A 120 11.13 5.41 -23.15
CA LYS A 120 10.40 6.58 -22.65
C LYS A 120 8.93 6.61 -23.09
N ASP A 121 8.61 6.10 -24.27
CA ASP A 121 7.23 6.07 -24.77
C ASP A 121 6.38 5.09 -23.96
N CYS A 122 6.92 3.89 -23.71
CA CYS A 122 6.31 2.90 -22.81
C CYS A 122 6.11 3.48 -21.41
N GLN A 123 7.12 4.16 -20.87
CA GLN A 123 7.01 4.83 -19.57
C GLN A 123 5.91 5.88 -19.56
N THR A 124 5.82 6.70 -20.60
CA THR A 124 4.85 7.80 -20.71
C THR A 124 3.42 7.28 -20.86
N LEU A 125 3.23 6.24 -21.68
CA LEU A 125 1.95 5.55 -21.83
C LEU A 125 1.49 4.95 -20.48
N GLU A 126 2.39 4.21 -19.82
CA GLU A 126 2.09 3.59 -18.54
C GLU A 126 1.76 4.63 -17.45
N TRP A 127 2.54 5.72 -17.41
CA TRP A 127 2.38 6.81 -16.46
C TRP A 127 1.03 7.49 -16.59
N ASN A 128 0.61 7.80 -17.82
CA ASN A 128 -0.58 8.60 -18.06
C ASN A 128 -1.87 7.78 -18.15
N GLN A 129 -1.80 6.50 -18.55
CA GLN A 129 -3.00 5.74 -18.93
C GLN A 129 -3.20 4.45 -18.14
N LYS A 130 -2.15 3.87 -17.53
CA LYS A 130 -2.24 2.50 -16.97
C LYS A 130 -1.98 2.42 -15.46
N GLY A 131 -1.76 3.55 -14.81
CA GLY A 131 -1.84 3.67 -13.35
C GLY A 131 -0.50 3.77 -12.63
N HIS A 132 0.64 3.76 -13.33
CA HIS A 132 1.94 3.93 -12.68
C HIS A 132 2.08 5.27 -11.95
N LYS A 133 1.45 6.37 -12.39
CA LYS A 133 1.54 7.65 -11.67
C LYS A 133 1.04 7.56 -10.22
N GLU A 134 -0.09 6.87 -10.01
CA GLU A 134 -0.64 6.62 -8.67
C GLU A 134 0.27 5.66 -7.89
N ALA A 135 0.67 4.55 -8.51
CA ALA A 135 1.58 3.58 -7.91
C ALA A 135 2.91 4.21 -7.48
N CYS A 136 3.52 5.03 -8.33
CA CYS A 136 4.79 5.69 -8.10
C CYS A 136 4.71 6.69 -6.94
N ARG A 137 3.56 7.36 -6.77
CA ARG A 137 3.32 8.25 -5.63
C ARG A 137 3.28 7.44 -4.33
N ALA A 138 2.59 6.31 -4.31
CA ALA A 138 2.50 5.44 -3.15
C ALA A 138 3.87 4.81 -2.82
N LEU A 139 4.54 4.22 -3.81
CA LEU A 139 5.85 3.57 -3.70
C LEU A 139 7.02 4.53 -3.43
N LYS A 140 6.77 5.85 -3.35
CA LYS A 140 7.75 6.80 -2.81
C LYS A 140 7.95 6.58 -1.30
N ASP A 141 6.92 6.13 -0.60
CA ASP A 141 7.00 5.80 0.82
C ASP A 141 7.94 4.60 1.04
N PRO A 142 9.02 4.74 1.83
CA PRO A 142 9.98 3.65 2.04
C PRO A 142 9.38 2.40 2.68
N ASN A 143 8.41 2.56 3.59
CA ASN A 143 7.78 1.44 4.29
C ASN A 143 6.87 0.66 3.33
N LEU A 144 6.06 1.37 2.54
CA LEU A 144 5.24 0.73 1.52
C LEU A 144 6.11 0.07 0.45
N ARG A 145 7.19 0.74 0.02
CA ARG A 145 8.14 0.16 -0.94
C ARG A 145 8.83 -1.08 -0.38
N ALA A 146 9.19 -1.11 0.91
CA ALA A 146 9.77 -2.28 1.56
C ALA A 146 8.79 -3.46 1.60
N LEU A 147 7.52 -3.21 1.91
CA LEU A 147 6.46 -4.22 1.87
C LEU A 147 6.37 -4.90 0.49
N PHE A 148 6.40 -4.11 -0.59
CA PHE A 148 6.38 -4.67 -1.93
C PHE A 148 7.71 -5.29 -2.36
N LYS A 149 8.84 -4.87 -1.80
CA LYS A 149 10.12 -5.55 -2.03
C LYS A 149 10.10 -7.01 -1.56
N ILE A 150 9.38 -7.32 -0.49
CA ILE A 150 9.15 -8.71 -0.05
C ILE A 150 8.36 -9.48 -1.13
N THR A 151 7.38 -8.87 -1.78
CA THR A 151 6.60 -9.52 -2.86
C THR A 151 7.41 -9.78 -4.15
N VAL A 152 8.51 -9.05 -4.33
CA VAL A 152 9.44 -9.23 -5.47
C VAL A 152 10.77 -9.90 -5.09
N GLY A 153 10.98 -10.23 -3.80
CA GLY A 153 12.26 -10.68 -3.27
C GLY A 153 12.10 -11.78 -2.22
N GLU A 154 12.67 -12.94 -2.56
CA GLU A 154 12.94 -14.13 -1.74
C GLU A 154 11.77 -15.14 -1.59
N GLY A 155 11.98 -16.35 -2.11
CA GLY A 155 11.11 -17.52 -1.98
C GLY A 155 10.39 -17.97 -3.26
N GLU A 156 10.05 -19.26 -3.35
CA GLU A 156 9.19 -19.83 -4.41
C GLU A 156 7.74 -19.31 -4.31
N HIS A 157 7.32 -18.87 -3.12
CA HIS A 157 5.98 -18.36 -2.84
C HIS A 157 5.99 -16.86 -2.56
N ARG A 158 5.30 -16.11 -3.42
CA ARG A 158 5.19 -14.65 -3.32
C ARG A 158 4.13 -14.29 -2.29
N PHE A 159 4.43 -13.36 -1.39
CA PHE A 159 3.36 -12.70 -0.64
C PHE A 159 2.46 -11.98 -1.64
N GLN A 160 1.24 -12.46 -1.74
CA GLN A 160 0.19 -11.80 -2.48
C GLN A 160 -0.82 -11.36 -1.45
N PHE A 161 -1.28 -10.13 -1.58
CA PHE A 161 -2.49 -9.77 -0.86
C PHE A 161 -3.60 -10.74 -1.32
N PRO A 162 -4.30 -11.38 -0.37
CA PRO A 162 -5.43 -12.21 -0.73
C PRO A 162 -6.41 -11.36 -1.53
N ARG A 163 -7.01 -11.99 -2.56
CA ARG A 163 -8.08 -11.35 -3.32
C ARG A 163 -9.26 -10.97 -2.43
#